data_AF-A0A1Q9G9W5-F1
#
_entry.id   AF-A0A1Q9G9W5-F1
#
_cell.length_a   1.000
_cell.length_b   1.000
_cell.length_c   1.000
_cell.angle_alpha   90.00
_cell.angle_beta   90.00
_cell.angle_gamma   90.00
#
_symmetry.space_group_name_H-M   'P 1'
#
loop_
_entity.id
_entity.type
_entity.pdbx_description
1 polymer ?
#
loop_
_entity_poly.entity_id
_entity_poly.type
_entity_poly.pdbx_seq_one_letter_code
_entity_poly.pdbx_strand_id
1 'polypeptide(L)'
;MNVIEKLCVVTAVYGLAACKTENQLDLSSLSINPYNREVAISGLVVTKQHSPLSVPDEYTHIHTLSSHLFEHHWLQHANFLGDLAELKAMFKKTSLPEAASFITALDKSKERYLSYLNNVDAIAVGMQRQIDKDLKNYRHSIYELSNKIHFLKTSEITYQERVNSLEAKVKSQSSRYNQLSAAFRQALQRTINNHDSSIKLIDELSFSFDNRPHDICRQYHGMSELLTTVTTNCVYINRDQLLAPFPDSLKDKASKVIDSYAADIWHAMTKLNGYFDTANNTQHFPKNLNYQLAQARRALREKTYINERESALLLHRYQQELAHIEQQRDEVLSLAFLDEHLRIDTQSEAFIRKLNLSVSPLEPFANLYQSADIKQRFTHAYAEKIIRQYPYELSFNVSSSGYFSIPNKSDATGVIFYFNDIKQFLSYDLTKHDQHPKIINQDSAGLSLSTQSLIDVVSGKLKQHWAI
;
A
#
# COMPACT_ATOMS: atom_id res chain seq x y z
N MET A 1 37.63 -54.90 62.90
CA MET A 1 37.04 -53.61 62.51
C MET A 1 37.08 -52.68 63.70
N ASN A 2 37.89 -51.63 63.61
CA ASN A 2 38.37 -50.85 64.75
C ASN A 2 37.41 -49.70 65.08
N VAL A 3 37.20 -49.41 66.36
CA VAL A 3 36.29 -48.34 66.84
C VAL A 3 36.68 -46.97 66.28
N ILE A 4 37.95 -46.79 65.90
CA ILE A 4 38.51 -45.57 65.31
C ILE A 4 38.04 -45.35 63.85
N GLU A 5 37.84 -46.40 63.05
CA GLU A 5 37.29 -46.27 61.69
C GLU A 5 35.80 -45.88 61.71
N LYS A 6 35.04 -46.38 62.70
CA LYS A 6 33.67 -45.93 62.94
C LYS A 6 33.64 -44.48 63.42
N LEU A 7 34.59 -44.06 64.27
CA LEU A 7 34.64 -42.68 64.73
C LEU A 7 34.99 -41.70 63.59
N CYS A 8 35.94 -42.05 62.70
CA CYS A 8 36.33 -41.20 61.57
C CYS A 8 35.24 -41.08 60.50
N VAL A 9 34.44 -42.12 60.25
CA VAL A 9 33.27 -42.02 59.35
C VAL A 9 32.16 -41.19 60.01
N VAL A 10 31.98 -41.30 61.33
CA VAL A 10 30.99 -40.49 62.05
C VAL A 10 31.42 -39.01 62.11
N THR A 11 32.69 -38.68 62.40
CA THR A 11 33.17 -37.29 62.38
C THR A 11 33.30 -36.70 60.97
N ALA A 12 33.56 -37.50 59.92
CA ALA A 12 33.50 -37.02 58.55
C ALA A 12 32.06 -36.72 58.07
N VAL A 13 31.08 -37.52 58.53
CA VAL A 13 29.65 -37.27 58.24
C VAL A 13 29.12 -36.07 59.04
N TYR A 14 29.52 -35.88 60.29
CA TYR A 14 29.16 -34.70 61.07
C TYR A 14 29.92 -33.43 60.63
N GLY A 15 31.15 -33.56 60.10
CA GLY A 15 31.97 -32.46 59.60
C GLY A 15 31.55 -31.92 58.23
N LEU A 16 30.80 -32.70 57.42
CA LEU A 16 30.17 -32.23 56.18
C LEU A 16 28.75 -31.69 56.39
N ALA A 17 28.12 -31.97 57.53
CA ALA A 17 26.82 -31.41 57.92
C ALA A 17 26.94 -30.04 58.63
N ALA A 18 28.10 -29.69 59.18
CA ALA A 18 28.33 -28.43 59.87
C ALA A 18 29.02 -27.39 58.96
N CYS A 19 28.31 -26.82 57.98
CA CYS A 19 28.50 -25.44 57.47
C CYS A 19 27.52 -25.05 56.34
N LYS A 20 26.26 -25.51 56.40
CA LYS A 20 25.13 -24.76 55.85
C LYS A 20 24.09 -24.74 56.94
N THR A 21 23.72 -23.55 57.42
CA THR A 21 22.60 -23.31 58.36
C THR A 21 21.35 -24.11 57.94
N GLU A 22 21.18 -25.30 58.49
CA GLU A 22 20.07 -26.21 58.17
C GLU A 22 18.78 -25.65 58.78
N ASN A 23 17.74 -25.53 57.97
CA ASN A 23 16.41 -25.20 58.44
C ASN A 23 15.57 -26.47 58.53
N GLN A 24 14.50 -26.45 59.32
CA GLN A 24 13.61 -27.59 59.49
C GLN A 24 12.16 -27.20 59.25
N LEU A 25 11.43 -27.99 58.47
CA LEU A 25 9.98 -27.90 58.29
C LEU A 25 9.31 -28.84 59.31
N ASP A 26 8.50 -28.28 60.21
CA ASP A 26 7.73 -29.06 61.18
C ASP A 26 6.50 -29.68 60.50
N LEU A 27 6.72 -30.86 59.94
CA LEU A 27 5.70 -31.65 59.26
C LEU A 27 4.51 -31.98 60.18
N SER A 28 4.78 -32.19 61.48
CA SER A 28 3.76 -32.59 62.45
C SER A 28 2.77 -31.45 62.73
N SER A 29 3.28 -30.24 62.96
CA SER A 29 2.45 -29.05 63.10
C SER A 29 1.66 -28.80 61.83
N LEU A 30 2.23 -29.01 60.64
CA LEU A 30 1.53 -28.83 59.36
C LEU A 30 0.50 -29.93 59.04
N SER A 31 0.25 -30.88 59.95
CA SER A 31 -0.64 -32.03 59.74
C SER A 31 -0.22 -32.92 58.56
N ILE A 32 1.08 -32.94 58.25
CA ILE A 32 1.68 -33.79 57.21
C ILE A 32 2.29 -34.99 57.93
N ASN A 33 1.79 -36.20 57.66
CA ASN A 33 2.29 -37.41 58.33
C ASN A 33 3.77 -37.66 57.93
N PRO A 34 4.74 -37.52 58.85
CA PRO A 34 6.16 -37.66 58.54
C PRO A 34 6.57 -39.12 58.22
N TYR A 35 5.70 -40.10 58.50
CA TYR A 35 5.95 -41.53 58.28
C TYR A 35 5.37 -42.06 56.96
N ASN A 36 4.62 -41.25 56.22
CA ASN A 36 4.25 -41.56 54.84
C ASN A 36 5.50 -41.37 53.95
N ARG A 37 6.30 -42.43 53.80
CA ARG A 37 7.53 -42.45 52.96
C ARG A 37 7.30 -42.12 51.48
N GLU A 38 6.04 -41.96 51.06
CA GLU A 38 5.66 -41.66 49.69
C GLU A 38 5.61 -40.15 49.39
N VAL A 39 5.53 -39.27 50.41
CA VAL A 39 5.40 -37.82 50.15
C VAL A 39 6.76 -37.18 49.86
N ALA A 40 7.06 -36.98 48.58
CA ALA A 40 8.24 -36.24 48.15
C ALA A 40 8.00 -34.73 48.30
N ILE A 41 8.80 -34.09 49.15
CA ILE A 41 8.74 -32.64 49.40
C ILE A 41 9.95 -31.97 48.76
N SER A 42 9.69 -31.03 47.87
CA SER A 42 10.70 -30.20 47.23
C SER A 42 10.38 -28.72 47.46
N GLY A 43 11.37 -27.86 47.27
CA GLY A 43 11.22 -26.44 47.46
C GLY A 43 11.92 -25.61 46.40
N LEU A 44 11.38 -24.41 46.18
CA LEU A 44 11.87 -23.40 45.26
C LEU A 44 12.23 -22.14 46.05
N VAL A 45 13.39 -21.55 45.76
CA VAL A 45 13.87 -20.30 46.35
C VAL A 45 13.34 -19.14 45.51
N VAL A 46 12.61 -18.22 46.15
CA VAL A 46 12.11 -16.99 45.53
C VAL A 46 13.13 -15.88 45.73
N THR A 47 13.45 -15.17 44.66
CA THR A 47 14.34 -13.99 44.66
C THR A 47 13.62 -12.79 44.05
N LYS A 48 14.25 -11.61 44.05
CA LYS A 48 13.73 -10.44 43.33
C LYS A 48 13.58 -10.66 41.81
N GLN A 49 14.42 -11.51 41.22
CA GLN A 49 14.48 -11.75 39.77
C GLN A 49 13.73 -13.01 39.34
N HIS A 50 13.55 -13.98 40.24
CA HIS A 50 12.94 -15.26 39.94
C HIS A 50 11.86 -15.59 40.98
N SER A 51 10.62 -15.76 40.51
CA SER A 51 9.52 -16.28 41.31
C SER A 51 8.70 -17.24 40.45
N PRO A 52 8.39 -18.46 40.93
CA PRO A 52 7.48 -19.34 40.20
C PRO A 52 6.04 -18.78 40.20
N LEU A 53 5.75 -17.78 41.04
CA LEU A 53 4.45 -17.12 41.16
C LEU A 53 4.31 -15.83 40.35
N SER A 54 5.38 -15.39 39.65
CA SER A 54 5.33 -14.25 38.72
C SER A 54 4.95 -14.71 37.31
N VAL A 55 4.24 -13.86 36.57
CA VAL A 55 3.91 -14.10 35.16
C VAL A 55 5.14 -13.74 34.31
N PRO A 56 5.65 -14.66 33.47
CA PRO A 56 6.79 -14.35 32.61
C PRO A 56 6.45 -13.29 31.55
N ASP A 57 7.40 -12.42 31.23
CA ASP A 57 7.23 -11.35 30.23
C ASP A 57 6.78 -11.87 28.87
N GLU A 58 7.27 -13.05 28.48
CA GLU A 58 6.90 -13.72 27.24
C GLU A 58 5.39 -14.02 27.16
N TYR A 59 4.78 -14.38 28.29
CA TYR A 59 3.35 -14.64 28.39
C TYR A 59 2.55 -13.33 28.33
N THR A 60 3.01 -12.30 29.04
CA THR A 60 2.43 -10.94 28.97
C THR A 60 2.47 -10.36 27.56
N HIS A 61 3.54 -10.64 26.81
CA HIS A 61 3.71 -10.18 25.43
C HIS A 61 2.77 -10.90 24.46
N ILE A 62 2.55 -12.22 24.63
CA ILE A 62 1.51 -12.96 23.89
C ILE A 62 0.15 -12.29 24.08
N HIS A 63 -0.19 -11.87 25.31
CA HIS A 63 -1.44 -11.18 25.60
C HIS A 63 -1.54 -9.82 24.96
N THR A 64 -0.53 -8.98 25.17
CA THR A 64 -0.50 -7.62 24.64
C THR A 64 -0.67 -7.61 23.12
N LEU A 65 0.07 -8.47 22.43
CA LEU A 65 0.01 -8.58 20.98
C LEU A 65 -1.32 -9.18 20.48
N SER A 66 -1.89 -10.14 21.22
CA SER A 66 -3.22 -10.69 20.88
C SER A 66 -4.30 -9.62 21.02
N SER A 67 -4.28 -8.83 22.09
CA SER A 67 -5.24 -7.74 22.30
C SER A 67 -5.12 -6.65 21.24
N HIS A 68 -3.90 -6.24 20.89
CA HIS A 68 -3.65 -5.27 19.82
C HIS A 68 -4.28 -5.70 18.48
N LEU A 69 -4.16 -6.98 18.13
CA LEU A 69 -4.80 -7.55 16.94
C LEU A 69 -6.34 -7.49 17.00
N PHE A 70 -6.95 -7.51 18.19
CA PHE A 70 -8.41 -7.46 18.36
C PHE A 70 -9.00 -6.05 18.46
N GLU A 71 -8.20 -5.03 18.81
CA GLU A 71 -8.68 -3.67 19.09
C GLU A 71 -9.16 -2.91 17.85
N HIS A 72 -8.53 -3.15 16.70
CA HIS A 72 -8.81 -2.40 15.46
C HIS A 72 -9.34 -3.29 14.34
N HIS A 73 -10.08 -2.68 13.40
CA HIS A 73 -10.45 -3.38 12.19
C HIS A 73 -9.17 -3.78 11.41
N TRP A 74 -9.13 -4.99 10.89
CA TRP A 74 -7.94 -5.56 10.26
C TRP A 74 -7.40 -4.76 9.05
N LEU A 75 -8.26 -4.00 8.36
CA LEU A 75 -7.84 -3.07 7.29
C LEU A 75 -7.13 -1.82 7.81
N GLN A 76 -7.39 -1.40 9.04
CA GLN A 76 -6.74 -0.24 9.69
C GLN A 76 -5.42 -0.60 10.36
N HIS A 77 -5.09 -1.90 10.40
CA HIS A 77 -3.95 -2.39 11.15
C HIS A 77 -2.68 -2.41 10.28
N ALA A 78 -1.83 -1.38 10.41
CA ALA A 78 -0.66 -1.18 9.55
C ALA A 78 0.32 -2.37 9.48
N ASN A 79 0.55 -3.10 10.59
CA ASN A 79 1.48 -4.23 10.66
C ASN A 79 0.80 -5.59 10.88
N PHE A 80 -0.41 -5.79 10.37
CA PHE A 80 -1.23 -6.97 10.71
C PHE A 80 -0.49 -8.32 10.50
N LEU A 81 0.21 -8.47 9.37
CA LEU A 81 0.97 -9.70 9.07
C LEU A 81 2.22 -9.87 9.94
N GLY A 82 2.88 -8.77 10.31
CA GLY A 82 4.03 -8.78 11.19
C GLY A 82 3.64 -9.23 12.59
N ASP A 83 2.57 -8.66 13.13
CA ASP A 83 2.04 -8.99 14.45
C ASP A 83 1.56 -10.45 14.52
N LEU A 84 0.91 -10.96 13.47
CA LEU A 84 0.57 -12.39 13.38
C LEU A 84 1.82 -13.29 13.38
N ALA A 85 2.86 -12.90 12.67
CA ALA A 85 4.10 -13.68 12.58
C ALA A 85 4.86 -13.68 13.92
N GLU A 86 4.91 -12.54 14.59
CA GLU A 86 5.50 -12.39 15.92
C GLU A 86 4.73 -13.22 16.95
N LEU A 87 3.40 -13.13 16.97
CA LEU A 87 2.56 -13.91 17.88
C LEU A 87 2.77 -15.42 17.68
N LYS A 88 2.86 -15.86 16.42
CA LYS A 88 3.20 -17.24 16.08
C LYS A 88 4.58 -17.63 16.60
N ALA A 89 5.58 -16.76 16.48
CA ALA A 89 6.92 -17.02 17.00
C ALA A 89 6.92 -17.15 18.52
N MET A 90 6.16 -16.31 19.23
CA MET A 90 6.02 -16.36 20.68
C MET A 90 5.36 -17.66 21.14
N PHE A 91 4.27 -18.10 20.48
CA PHE A 91 3.67 -19.40 20.76
C PHE A 91 4.64 -20.57 20.51
N LYS A 92 5.46 -20.51 19.45
CA LYS A 92 6.50 -21.53 19.21
C LYS A 92 7.57 -21.54 20.30
N LYS A 93 8.00 -20.37 20.77
CA LYS A 93 9.02 -20.22 21.82
C LYS A 93 8.58 -20.87 23.14
N THR A 94 7.26 -21.00 23.37
CA THR A 94 6.76 -21.74 24.52
C THR A 94 7.14 -23.22 24.51
N SER A 95 7.38 -23.83 23.34
CA SER A 95 7.67 -25.27 23.20
C SER A 95 6.62 -26.19 23.85
N LEU A 96 5.37 -25.72 23.94
CA LEU A 96 4.24 -26.49 24.48
C LEU A 96 3.42 -27.12 23.34
N PRO A 97 3.06 -28.41 23.41
CA PRO A 97 2.13 -29.03 22.46
C PRO A 97 0.79 -28.30 22.35
N GLU A 98 0.29 -27.74 23.46
CA GLU A 98 -0.96 -26.98 23.54
C GLU A 98 -0.93 -25.73 22.64
N ALA A 99 0.26 -25.16 22.39
CA ALA A 99 0.45 -24.01 21.51
C ALA A 99 0.16 -24.32 20.03
N ALA A 100 0.16 -25.60 19.62
CA ALA A 100 -0.01 -26.01 18.22
C ALA A 100 -1.36 -25.57 17.63
N SER A 101 -2.41 -25.58 18.44
CA SER A 101 -3.76 -25.13 18.06
C SER A 101 -3.78 -23.63 17.70
N PHE A 102 -3.17 -22.78 18.53
CA PHE A 102 -3.01 -21.35 18.29
C PHE A 102 -2.18 -21.08 17.03
N ILE A 103 -1.04 -21.76 16.88
CA ILE A 103 -0.17 -21.63 15.69
C ILE A 103 -0.95 -21.94 14.41
N THR A 104 -1.71 -23.03 14.40
CA THR A 104 -2.52 -23.42 13.24
C THR A 104 -3.62 -22.41 12.94
N ALA A 105 -4.25 -21.84 13.97
CA ALA A 105 -5.26 -20.80 13.79
C ALA A 105 -4.67 -19.49 13.27
N LEU A 106 -3.48 -19.10 13.74
CA LEU A 106 -2.76 -17.93 13.21
C LEU A 106 -2.40 -18.10 11.73
N ASP A 107 -2.00 -19.30 11.32
CA ASP A 107 -1.75 -19.60 9.90
C ASP A 107 -3.04 -19.50 9.06
N LYS A 108 -4.16 -20.03 9.55
CA LYS A 108 -5.47 -19.86 8.90
C LYS A 108 -5.92 -18.40 8.85
N SER A 109 -5.69 -17.63 9.91
CA SER A 109 -5.99 -16.20 9.94
C SER A 109 -5.16 -15.41 8.94
N LYS A 110 -3.88 -15.75 8.79
CA LYS A 110 -3.02 -15.18 7.74
C LYS A 110 -3.54 -15.50 6.34
N GLU A 111 -3.89 -16.75 6.06
CA GLU A 111 -4.43 -17.15 4.76
C GLU A 111 -5.74 -16.41 4.44
N ARG A 112 -6.64 -16.31 5.42
CA ARG A 112 -7.89 -15.54 5.29
C ARG A 112 -7.62 -14.06 5.04
N TYR A 113 -6.71 -13.45 5.79
CA TYR A 113 -6.34 -12.04 5.60
C TYR A 113 -5.85 -11.78 4.17
N LEU A 114 -4.94 -12.62 3.66
CA LEU A 114 -4.43 -12.46 2.28
C LEU A 114 -5.54 -12.62 1.24
N SER A 115 -6.43 -13.61 1.43
CA SER A 115 -7.58 -13.79 0.53
C SER A 115 -8.54 -12.60 0.57
N TYR A 116 -8.81 -12.05 1.76
CA TYR A 116 -9.71 -10.91 1.92
C TYR A 116 -9.09 -9.63 1.37
N LEU A 117 -7.78 -9.41 1.56
CA LEU A 117 -7.09 -8.27 1.00
C LEU A 117 -7.18 -8.26 -0.53
N ASN A 118 -6.95 -9.40 -1.19
CA ASN A 118 -7.11 -9.51 -2.64
C ASN A 118 -8.54 -9.16 -3.11
N ASN A 119 -9.56 -9.58 -2.36
CA ASN A 119 -10.95 -9.25 -2.66
C ASN A 119 -11.25 -7.76 -2.46
N VAL A 120 -10.74 -7.18 -1.37
CA VAL A 120 -10.86 -5.75 -1.06
C VAL A 120 -10.20 -4.92 -2.16
N ASP A 121 -9.00 -5.29 -2.58
CA ASP A 121 -8.28 -4.62 -3.66
C ASP A 121 -9.05 -4.70 -4.99
N ALA A 122 -9.61 -5.87 -5.32
CA ALA A 122 -10.44 -6.02 -6.52
C ALA A 122 -11.68 -5.11 -6.49
N ILE A 123 -12.35 -5.02 -5.34
CA ILE A 123 -13.49 -4.13 -5.13
C ILE A 123 -13.07 -2.66 -5.24
N ALA A 124 -11.98 -2.26 -4.57
CA ALA A 124 -11.44 -0.91 -4.62
C ALA A 124 -11.07 -0.49 -6.04
N VAL A 125 -10.40 -1.36 -6.81
CA VAL A 125 -10.08 -1.13 -8.23
C VAL A 125 -11.35 -0.99 -9.07
N GLY A 126 -12.36 -1.83 -8.83
CA GLY A 126 -13.66 -1.74 -9.51
C GLY A 126 -14.36 -0.39 -9.24
N MET A 127 -14.41 0.02 -7.97
CA MET A 127 -14.98 1.30 -7.55
C MET A 127 -14.21 2.48 -8.12
N GLN A 128 -12.87 2.44 -8.10
CA GLN A 128 -12.02 3.49 -8.66
C GLN A 128 -12.32 3.69 -10.15
N ARG A 129 -12.42 2.60 -10.93
CA ARG A 129 -12.74 2.68 -12.37
C ARG A 129 -14.08 3.34 -12.62
N GLN A 130 -15.07 3.07 -11.78
CA GLN A 130 -16.40 3.68 -11.90
C GLN A 130 -16.33 5.19 -11.62
N ILE A 131 -15.64 5.59 -10.55
CA ILE A 131 -15.44 7.01 -10.20
C ILE A 131 -14.67 7.74 -11.30
N ASP A 132 -13.57 7.17 -11.78
CA ASP A 132 -12.76 7.75 -12.86
C ASP A 132 -13.60 7.95 -14.13
N LYS A 133 -14.47 6.98 -14.45
CA LYS A 133 -15.39 7.07 -15.59
C LYS A 133 -16.42 8.19 -15.39
N ASP A 134 -17.02 8.27 -14.21
CA ASP A 134 -18.03 9.28 -13.89
C ASP A 134 -17.43 10.69 -13.92
N LEU A 135 -16.26 10.89 -13.31
CA LEU A 135 -15.53 12.16 -13.37
C LEU A 135 -15.15 12.56 -14.80
N LYS A 136 -14.76 11.59 -15.64
CA LYS A 136 -14.50 11.84 -17.07
C LYS A 136 -15.77 12.27 -17.81
N ASN A 137 -16.90 11.62 -17.55
CA ASN A 137 -18.19 11.98 -18.14
C ASN A 137 -18.61 13.38 -17.72
N TYR A 138 -18.55 13.70 -16.43
CA TYR A 138 -18.86 15.04 -15.93
C TYR A 138 -17.96 16.11 -16.56
N ARG A 139 -16.65 15.86 -16.66
CA ARG A 139 -15.73 16.79 -17.33
C ARG A 139 -16.13 17.06 -18.78
N HIS A 140 -16.55 16.01 -19.50
CA HIS A 140 -17.00 16.15 -20.88
C HIS A 140 -18.31 16.96 -20.96
N SER A 141 -19.33 16.61 -20.18
CA SER A 141 -20.62 17.31 -20.16
C SER A 141 -20.48 18.78 -19.75
N ILE A 142 -19.66 19.08 -18.73
CA ILE A 142 -19.35 20.45 -18.31
C ILE A 142 -18.71 21.24 -19.45
N TYR A 143 -17.75 20.65 -20.16
CA TYR A 143 -17.10 21.29 -21.31
C TYR A 143 -18.10 21.58 -22.44
N GLU A 144 -18.97 20.63 -22.77
CA GLU A 144 -20.00 20.82 -23.80
C GLU A 144 -21.00 21.92 -23.44
N LEU A 145 -21.54 21.89 -22.21
CA LEU A 145 -22.47 22.90 -21.73
C LEU A 145 -21.82 24.28 -21.65
N SER A 146 -20.59 24.36 -21.15
CA SER A 146 -19.83 25.61 -21.09
C SER A 146 -19.64 26.22 -22.48
N ASN A 147 -19.35 25.39 -23.50
CA ASN A 147 -19.24 25.86 -24.88
C ASN A 147 -20.58 26.33 -25.45
N LYS A 148 -21.68 25.61 -25.20
CA LYS A 148 -23.03 26.03 -25.62
C LYS A 148 -23.43 27.35 -24.96
N ILE A 149 -23.17 27.50 -23.66
CA ILE A 149 -23.41 28.74 -22.91
C ILE A 149 -22.57 29.87 -23.49
N HIS A 150 -21.28 29.64 -23.74
CA HIS A 150 -20.38 30.65 -24.32
C HIS A 150 -20.87 31.09 -25.71
N PHE A 151 -21.31 30.15 -26.54
CA PHE A 151 -21.89 30.44 -27.86
C PHE A 151 -23.15 31.31 -27.78
N LEU A 152 -24.06 30.97 -26.86
CA LEU A 152 -25.29 31.75 -26.65
C LEU A 152 -25.02 33.14 -26.06
N LYS A 153 -24.02 33.29 -25.17
CA LYS A 153 -23.62 34.59 -24.60
C LYS A 153 -22.86 35.49 -25.56
N THR A 154 -22.09 34.92 -26.48
CA THR A 154 -21.30 35.70 -27.45
C THR A 154 -22.25 36.40 -28.43
N SER A 155 -22.04 37.69 -28.66
CA SER A 155 -22.90 38.47 -29.57
C SER A 155 -22.65 38.09 -31.03
N GLU A 156 -23.66 38.28 -31.88
CA GLU A 156 -23.52 38.06 -33.34
C GLU A 156 -22.41 38.92 -33.96
N ILE A 157 -22.27 40.17 -33.51
CA ILE A 157 -21.23 41.11 -33.96
C ILE A 157 -19.83 40.51 -33.78
N THR A 158 -19.55 39.87 -32.64
CA THR A 158 -18.26 39.23 -32.39
C THR A 158 -17.98 38.08 -33.38
N TYR A 159 -19.00 37.32 -33.76
CA TYR A 159 -18.85 36.29 -34.80
C TYR A 159 -18.63 36.90 -36.19
N GLN A 160 -19.31 37.99 -36.52
CA GLN A 160 -19.12 38.73 -37.76
C GLN A 160 -17.71 39.29 -37.89
N GLU A 161 -17.18 39.93 -36.84
CA GLU A 161 -15.81 40.44 -36.79
C GLU A 161 -14.78 39.32 -36.99
N ARG A 162 -15.01 38.15 -36.36
CA ARG A 162 -14.14 36.98 -36.53
C ARG A 162 -14.13 36.47 -37.97
N VAL A 163 -15.30 36.39 -38.62
CA VAL A 163 -15.40 36.02 -40.04
C VAL A 163 -14.64 37.03 -40.90
N ASN A 164 -14.88 38.34 -40.73
CA ASN A 164 -14.21 39.38 -41.50
C ASN A 164 -12.67 39.33 -41.35
N SER A 165 -12.18 39.14 -40.12
CA SER A 165 -10.75 38.98 -39.85
C SER A 165 -10.18 37.72 -40.53
N LEU A 166 -10.88 36.60 -40.50
CA LEU A 166 -10.44 35.36 -41.15
C LEU A 166 -10.46 35.48 -42.67
N GLU A 167 -11.46 36.14 -43.26
CA GLU A 167 -11.51 36.43 -44.69
C GLU A 167 -10.33 37.29 -45.14
N ALA A 168 -9.98 38.33 -44.38
CA ALA A 168 -8.80 39.15 -44.64
C ALA A 168 -7.50 38.32 -44.58
N LYS A 169 -7.37 37.43 -43.58
CA LYS A 169 -6.21 36.53 -43.47
C LYS A 169 -6.14 35.53 -44.62
N VAL A 170 -7.27 34.93 -45.01
CA VAL A 170 -7.37 34.01 -46.16
C VAL A 170 -6.98 34.75 -47.45
N LYS A 171 -7.48 35.97 -47.68
CA LYS A 171 -7.15 36.80 -48.84
C LYS A 171 -5.66 37.12 -48.90
N SER A 172 -5.08 37.57 -47.79
CA SER A 172 -3.64 37.86 -47.69
C SER A 172 -2.79 36.61 -47.95
N GLN A 173 -3.15 35.48 -47.35
CA GLN A 173 -2.41 34.23 -47.50
C GLN A 173 -2.53 33.63 -48.90
N SER A 174 -3.72 33.70 -49.51
CA SER A 174 -3.95 33.31 -50.90
C SER A 174 -3.15 34.19 -51.88
N SER A 175 -3.12 35.50 -51.65
CA SER A 175 -2.29 36.42 -52.45
C SER A 175 -0.81 36.09 -52.33
N ARG A 176 -0.30 35.81 -51.12
CA ARG A 176 1.08 35.37 -50.91
C ARG A 176 1.39 34.07 -51.64
N TYR A 177 0.53 33.07 -51.54
CA TYR A 177 0.69 31.80 -52.25
C TYR A 177 0.76 32.03 -53.77
N ASN A 178 -0.20 32.76 -54.34
CA ASN A 178 -0.24 33.04 -55.78
C ASN A 178 0.99 33.82 -56.25
N GLN A 179 1.47 34.80 -55.47
CA GLN A 179 2.69 35.55 -55.77
C GLN A 179 3.93 34.66 -55.76
N LEU A 180 4.08 33.79 -54.76
CA LEU A 180 5.19 32.83 -54.66
C LEU A 180 5.16 31.85 -55.83
N SER A 181 3.99 31.27 -56.13
CA SER A 181 3.84 30.34 -57.26
C SER A 181 4.14 31.02 -58.60
N ALA A 182 3.66 32.25 -58.82
CA ALA A 182 3.96 33.00 -60.04
C ALA A 182 5.45 33.34 -60.17
N ALA A 183 6.09 33.78 -59.08
CA ALA A 183 7.52 34.08 -59.05
C ALA A 183 8.37 32.83 -59.31
N PHE A 184 8.02 31.70 -58.72
CA PHE A 184 8.65 30.40 -58.97
C PHE A 184 8.58 30.01 -60.45
N ARG A 185 7.38 30.05 -61.05
CA ARG A 185 7.17 29.76 -62.48
C ARG A 185 7.99 30.68 -63.38
N GLN A 186 7.99 31.98 -63.11
CA GLN A 186 8.78 32.94 -63.87
C GLN A 186 10.29 32.72 -63.72
N ALA A 187 10.78 32.38 -62.51
CA ALA A 187 12.19 32.12 -62.27
C ALA A 187 12.66 30.85 -63.01
N LEU A 188 11.85 29.80 -63.03
CA LEU A 188 12.11 28.60 -63.84
C LEU A 188 12.10 28.93 -65.33
N GLN A 189 11.10 29.68 -65.82
CA GLN A 189 11.03 30.08 -67.23
C GLN A 189 12.21 30.94 -67.67
N ARG A 190 12.68 31.89 -66.84
CA ARG A 190 13.89 32.69 -67.13
C ARG A 190 15.14 31.84 -67.26
N THR A 191 15.20 30.71 -66.54
CA THR A 191 16.32 29.78 -66.65
C THR A 191 16.38 29.14 -68.03
N ILE A 192 15.24 28.95 -68.71
CA ILE A 192 15.09 28.34 -70.04
C ILE A 192 15.11 29.35 -71.19
N ASN A 193 14.43 30.49 -71.05
CA ASN A 193 14.29 31.50 -72.12
C ASN A 193 15.63 32.06 -72.62
N ASN A 194 16.71 31.87 -71.87
CA ASN A 194 18.05 32.23 -72.28
C ASN A 194 18.73 31.17 -73.18
N HIS A 195 18.09 30.04 -73.47
CA HIS A 195 18.67 28.90 -74.19
C HIS A 195 17.76 28.31 -75.28
N ASP A 196 16.49 28.02 -74.99
CA ASP A 196 15.57 27.43 -75.98
C ASP A 196 14.09 27.66 -75.59
N SER A 197 13.32 28.33 -76.45
CA SER A 197 11.89 28.62 -76.23
C SER A 197 10.96 27.42 -76.47
N SER A 198 11.45 26.29 -76.96
CA SER A 198 10.66 25.09 -77.28
C SER A 198 10.45 24.13 -76.09
N ILE A 199 11.17 24.33 -74.98
CA ILE A 199 11.06 23.49 -73.78
C ILE A 199 9.73 23.75 -73.06
N LYS A 200 8.93 22.70 -72.89
CA LYS A 200 7.73 22.74 -72.05
C LYS A 200 8.10 22.47 -70.60
N LEU A 201 7.92 23.48 -69.75
CA LEU A 201 8.13 23.34 -68.31
C LEU A 201 7.07 22.46 -67.66
N ILE A 202 7.52 21.66 -66.69
CA ILE A 202 6.67 21.16 -65.61
C ILE A 202 6.82 22.18 -64.48
N ASP A 203 5.78 22.92 -64.18
CA ASP A 203 5.82 24.08 -63.27
C ASP A 203 4.94 23.91 -62.02
N GLU A 204 4.45 22.68 -61.82
CA GLU A 204 3.65 22.26 -60.67
C GLU A 204 4.48 21.46 -59.66
N LEU A 205 4.72 22.08 -58.50
CA LEU A 205 5.28 21.44 -57.32
C LEU A 205 4.26 20.46 -56.74
N SER A 206 4.61 19.18 -56.74
CA SER A 206 3.88 18.14 -56.01
C SER A 206 4.60 17.87 -54.69
N PHE A 207 3.84 17.84 -53.60
CA PHE A 207 4.37 17.58 -52.26
C PHE A 207 3.88 16.23 -51.75
N SER A 208 4.73 15.51 -51.04
CA SER A 208 4.32 14.38 -50.19
C SER A 208 4.77 14.60 -48.75
N PHE A 209 3.99 14.08 -47.81
CA PHE A 209 4.18 14.30 -46.37
C PHE A 209 4.33 12.95 -45.67
N ASP A 210 5.37 12.79 -44.86
CA ASP A 210 5.58 11.63 -44.00
C ASP A 210 5.61 12.08 -42.54
N ASN A 211 4.81 11.44 -41.69
CA ASN A 211 4.65 11.80 -40.28
C ASN A 211 5.78 11.26 -39.38
N ARG A 212 6.81 10.66 -39.97
CA ARG A 212 7.97 10.14 -39.24
C ARG A 212 8.81 11.28 -38.66
N PRO A 213 9.43 11.04 -37.49
CA PRO A 213 10.31 12.02 -36.88
C PRO A 213 11.54 12.29 -37.76
N HIS A 214 12.05 13.52 -37.66
CA HIS A 214 13.01 14.13 -38.57
C HIS A 214 14.30 13.32 -38.73
N ASP A 215 14.75 12.72 -37.63
CA ASP A 215 15.95 11.89 -37.51
C ASP A 215 15.91 10.64 -38.41
N ILE A 216 14.74 10.24 -38.91
CA ILE A 216 14.55 9.07 -39.77
C ILE A 216 14.09 9.47 -41.18
N CYS A 217 14.08 10.76 -41.52
CA CYS A 217 13.78 11.22 -42.88
C CYS A 217 14.85 10.69 -43.85
N ARG A 218 14.42 9.96 -44.87
CA ARG A 218 15.31 9.54 -45.95
C ARG A 218 15.51 10.73 -46.89
N GLN A 219 16.62 10.73 -47.63
CA GLN A 219 16.83 11.71 -48.69
C GLN A 219 15.78 11.59 -49.80
N TYR A 220 15.30 10.36 -50.05
CA TYR A 220 14.29 10.07 -51.07
C TYR A 220 13.13 9.23 -50.50
N HIS A 221 11.92 9.55 -50.95
CA HIS A 221 10.70 8.76 -50.72
C HIS A 221 10.08 8.43 -52.08
N GLY A 222 10.37 7.23 -52.59
CA GLY A 222 10.11 6.87 -53.99
C GLY A 222 10.93 7.74 -54.94
N MET A 223 10.25 8.45 -55.84
CA MET A 223 10.86 9.40 -56.80
C MET A 223 10.84 10.86 -56.29
N SER A 224 10.46 11.09 -55.03
CA SER A 224 10.42 12.43 -54.44
C SER A 224 11.63 12.67 -53.54
N GLU A 225 12.21 13.86 -53.61
CA GLU A 225 13.37 14.28 -52.81
C GLU A 225 12.94 15.10 -51.60
N LEU A 226 13.64 14.95 -50.48
CA LEU A 226 13.38 15.69 -49.25
C LEU A 226 13.57 17.20 -49.47
N LEU A 227 12.51 17.98 -49.28
CA LEU A 227 12.49 19.44 -49.41
C LEU A 227 12.98 20.13 -48.14
N THR A 228 12.34 19.79 -47.02
CA THR A 228 12.53 20.46 -45.73
C THR A 228 11.95 19.62 -44.61
N THR A 229 12.29 19.96 -43.37
CA THR A 229 11.79 19.30 -42.18
C THR A 229 11.02 20.30 -41.33
N VAL A 230 9.71 20.09 -41.23
CA VAL A 230 8.80 21.03 -40.54
C VAL A 230 8.43 20.44 -39.20
N THR A 231 8.86 21.12 -38.13
CA THR A 231 8.57 20.85 -36.71
C THR A 231 9.09 19.49 -36.19
N THR A 232 8.86 18.39 -36.90
CA THR A 232 9.46 17.05 -36.71
C THR A 232 9.28 16.14 -37.94
N ASN A 233 8.61 16.57 -39.03
CA ASN A 233 8.12 15.68 -40.08
C ASN A 233 8.81 15.91 -41.44
N CYS A 234 8.80 14.90 -42.32
CA CYS A 234 9.48 14.95 -43.62
C CYS A 234 8.52 15.43 -44.72
N VAL A 235 8.94 16.42 -45.50
CA VAL A 235 8.21 16.88 -46.69
C VAL A 235 9.07 16.62 -47.92
N TYR A 236 8.52 15.95 -48.93
CA TYR A 236 9.22 15.63 -50.16
C TYR A 236 8.57 16.32 -51.36
N ILE A 237 9.36 16.57 -52.41
CA ILE A 237 8.94 17.19 -53.67
C ILE A 237 9.32 16.35 -54.88
N ASN A 238 8.60 16.54 -55.98
CA ASN A 238 8.88 15.95 -57.29
C ASN A 238 10.07 16.58 -58.02
N ARG A 239 11.22 16.76 -57.35
CA ARG A 239 12.39 17.51 -57.87
C ARG A 239 12.90 16.97 -59.20
N ASP A 240 13.11 15.66 -59.30
CA ASP A 240 13.62 15.03 -60.53
C ASP A 240 12.69 15.26 -61.73
N GLN A 241 11.38 15.23 -61.49
CA GLN A 241 10.38 15.51 -62.53
C GLN A 241 10.42 16.97 -62.98
N LEU A 242 10.59 17.91 -62.04
CA LEU A 242 10.72 19.33 -62.34
C LEU A 242 12.00 19.65 -63.13
N LEU A 243 13.08 18.90 -62.89
CA LEU A 243 14.38 19.10 -63.56
C LEU A 243 14.49 18.36 -64.91
N ALA A 244 13.66 17.36 -65.18
CA ALA A 244 13.71 16.54 -66.40
C ALA A 244 13.67 17.35 -67.72
N PRO A 245 12.89 18.45 -67.84
CA PRO A 245 12.86 19.26 -69.07
C PRO A 245 14.12 20.14 -69.27
N PHE A 246 14.98 20.29 -68.25
CA PHE A 246 16.15 21.16 -68.32
C PHE A 246 17.37 20.41 -68.88
N PRO A 247 18.13 21.01 -69.83
CA PRO A 247 19.46 20.52 -70.21
C PRO A 247 20.39 20.43 -69.00
N ASP A 248 21.35 19.50 -69.03
CA ASP A 248 22.28 19.26 -67.91
C ASP A 248 23.03 20.53 -67.48
N SER A 249 23.37 21.41 -68.43
CA SER A 249 24.03 22.70 -68.16
C SER A 249 23.19 23.70 -67.35
N LEU A 250 21.86 23.48 -67.24
CA LEU A 250 20.92 24.36 -66.56
C LEU A 250 20.29 23.74 -65.31
N LYS A 251 20.44 22.43 -65.09
CA LYS A 251 19.84 21.72 -63.95
C LYS A 251 20.25 22.33 -62.61
N ASP A 252 21.51 22.70 -62.42
CA ASP A 252 21.97 23.33 -61.17
C ASP A 252 21.30 24.69 -60.90
N LYS A 253 21.05 25.48 -61.94
CA LYS A 253 20.38 26.78 -61.80
C LYS A 253 18.90 26.60 -61.47
N ALA A 254 18.22 25.68 -62.17
CA ALA A 254 16.83 25.34 -61.89
C ALA A 254 16.66 24.75 -60.48
N SER A 255 17.60 23.90 -60.06
CA SER A 255 17.65 23.30 -58.73
C SER A 255 17.70 24.36 -57.62
N LYS A 256 18.56 25.39 -57.77
CA LYS A 256 18.62 26.54 -56.84
C LYS A 256 17.32 27.34 -56.78
N VAL A 257 16.63 27.48 -57.92
CA VAL A 257 15.30 28.14 -57.94
C VAL A 257 14.30 27.30 -57.14
N ILE A 258 14.27 25.98 -57.32
CA ILE A 258 13.39 25.09 -56.55
C ILE A 258 13.64 25.25 -55.05
N ASP A 259 14.90 25.19 -54.59
CA ASP A 259 15.25 25.35 -53.17
C ASP A 259 14.79 26.70 -52.59
N SER A 260 14.85 27.76 -53.40
CA SER A 260 14.53 29.13 -52.96
C SER A 260 13.03 29.37 -52.75
N TYR A 261 12.15 28.56 -53.35
CA TYR A 261 10.69 28.81 -53.34
C TYR A 261 9.88 27.68 -52.71
N ALA A 262 10.30 26.42 -52.84
CA ALA A 262 9.44 25.28 -52.57
C ALA A 262 8.99 25.20 -51.10
N ALA A 263 9.86 25.50 -50.14
CA ALA A 263 9.50 25.51 -48.71
C ALA A 263 8.48 26.62 -48.38
N ASP A 264 8.65 27.81 -48.93
CA ASP A 264 7.73 28.94 -48.73
C ASP A 264 6.36 28.69 -49.38
N ILE A 265 6.34 28.06 -50.55
CA ILE A 265 5.11 27.64 -51.23
C ILE A 265 4.37 26.59 -50.38
N TRP A 266 5.09 25.59 -49.87
CA TRP A 266 4.53 24.57 -48.97
C TRP A 266 3.91 25.19 -47.72
N HIS A 267 4.65 26.06 -47.02
CA HIS A 267 4.14 26.75 -45.84
C HIS A 267 2.94 27.64 -46.17
N ALA A 268 2.98 28.30 -47.33
CA ALA A 268 1.90 29.18 -47.73
C ALA A 268 0.60 28.41 -47.99
N MET A 269 0.71 27.28 -48.70
CA MET A 269 -0.39 26.37 -49.03
C MET A 269 -0.97 25.70 -47.78
N THR A 270 -0.12 25.11 -46.94
CA THR A 270 -0.56 24.35 -45.75
C THR A 270 -1.21 25.25 -44.70
N LYS A 271 -0.75 26.49 -44.55
CA LYS A 271 -1.44 27.48 -43.69
C LYS A 271 -2.83 27.84 -44.22
N LEU A 272 -3.00 27.86 -45.54
CA LEU A 272 -4.26 28.20 -46.19
C LEU A 272 -5.28 27.05 -46.13
N ASN A 273 -4.89 25.84 -46.56
CA ASN A 273 -5.77 24.69 -46.81
C ASN A 273 -5.45 23.45 -45.96
N GLY A 274 -4.35 23.47 -45.21
CA GLY A 274 -3.78 22.24 -44.62
C GLY A 274 -3.14 21.37 -45.70
N TYR A 275 -2.99 20.08 -45.39
CA TYR A 275 -2.55 19.07 -46.35
C TYR A 275 -3.39 17.81 -46.17
N PHE A 276 -3.93 17.27 -47.26
CA PHE A 276 -4.71 16.05 -47.23
C PHE A 276 -3.94 14.94 -47.92
N ASP A 277 -3.53 13.94 -47.14
CA ASP A 277 -2.89 12.74 -47.67
C ASP A 277 -3.97 11.79 -48.21
N THR A 278 -4.04 11.68 -49.53
CA THR A 278 -5.01 10.82 -50.22
C THR A 278 -4.68 9.34 -50.08
N ALA A 279 -3.40 8.97 -49.88
CA ALA A 279 -3.01 7.57 -49.74
C ALA A 279 -3.47 6.99 -48.40
N ASN A 280 -3.41 7.80 -47.34
CA ASN A 280 -3.79 7.39 -45.98
C ASN A 280 -5.12 8.00 -45.50
N ASN A 281 -5.85 8.70 -46.38
CA ASN A 281 -7.11 9.38 -46.08
C ASN A 281 -7.03 10.26 -44.80
N THR A 282 -5.92 10.97 -44.63
CA THR A 282 -5.59 11.68 -43.39
C THR A 282 -5.40 13.17 -43.61
N GLN A 283 -6.09 14.00 -42.82
CA GLN A 283 -5.92 15.45 -42.83
C GLN A 283 -4.81 15.87 -41.87
N HIS A 284 -3.78 16.50 -42.43
CA HIS A 284 -2.72 17.17 -41.68
C HIS A 284 -2.98 18.67 -41.61
N PHE A 285 -2.50 19.30 -40.53
CA PHE A 285 -2.72 20.72 -40.24
C PHE A 285 -4.21 21.11 -40.28
N PRO A 286 -5.07 20.46 -39.48
CA PRO A 286 -6.52 20.66 -39.54
C PRO A 286 -6.96 22.08 -39.12
N LYS A 287 -6.11 22.84 -38.42
CA LYS A 287 -6.38 24.22 -38.02
C LYS A 287 -5.95 25.25 -39.08
N ASN A 288 -6.09 24.96 -40.36
CA ASN A 288 -5.78 25.90 -41.45
C ASN A 288 -6.80 27.05 -41.53
N LEU A 289 -6.45 28.12 -42.24
CA LEU A 289 -7.27 29.33 -42.32
C LEU A 289 -8.65 29.08 -42.94
N ASN A 290 -8.75 28.28 -44.00
CA ASN A 290 -10.02 28.00 -44.65
C ASN A 290 -10.95 27.15 -43.76
N TYR A 291 -10.41 26.18 -43.02
CA TYR A 291 -11.16 25.42 -42.03
C TYR A 291 -11.67 26.32 -40.90
N GLN A 292 -10.81 27.18 -40.35
CA GLN A 292 -11.21 28.15 -39.32
C GLN A 292 -12.30 29.10 -39.82
N LEU A 293 -12.20 29.57 -41.07
CA LEU A 293 -13.21 30.42 -41.71
C LEU A 293 -14.54 29.67 -41.88
N ALA A 294 -14.50 28.42 -42.34
CA ALA A 294 -15.70 27.58 -42.48
C ALA A 294 -16.41 27.38 -41.13
N GLN A 295 -15.65 27.10 -40.06
CA GLN A 295 -16.20 26.99 -38.71
C GLN A 295 -16.82 28.32 -38.23
N ALA A 296 -16.13 29.44 -38.41
CA ALA A 296 -16.62 30.76 -38.01
C ALA A 296 -17.91 31.15 -38.77
N ARG A 297 -17.96 30.88 -40.08
CA ARG A 297 -19.17 31.11 -40.90
C ARG A 297 -20.34 30.23 -40.45
N ARG A 298 -20.07 28.98 -40.10
CA ARG A 298 -21.10 28.08 -39.55
C ARG A 298 -21.65 28.63 -38.23
N ALA A 299 -20.77 29.01 -37.31
CA ALA A 299 -21.18 29.57 -36.02
C ALA A 299 -21.97 30.88 -36.18
N LEU A 300 -21.56 31.77 -37.10
CA LEU A 300 -22.31 32.99 -37.41
C LEU A 300 -23.71 32.65 -37.93
N ARG A 301 -23.84 31.74 -38.91
CA ARG A 301 -25.16 31.31 -39.42
C ARG A 301 -26.02 30.76 -38.30
N GLU A 302 -25.49 29.82 -37.52
CA GLU A 302 -26.20 29.24 -36.37
C GLU A 302 -26.66 30.34 -35.39
N LYS A 303 -25.84 31.37 -35.17
CA LYS A 303 -26.19 32.50 -34.30
C LYS A 303 -27.32 33.36 -34.87
N THR A 304 -27.26 33.70 -36.16
CA THR A 304 -28.27 34.53 -36.85
C THR A 304 -29.66 33.86 -36.86
N TYR A 305 -29.72 32.52 -36.87
CA TYR A 305 -31.00 31.79 -36.88
C TYR A 305 -31.66 31.65 -35.51
N ILE A 306 -30.96 31.89 -34.40
CA ILE A 306 -31.53 31.74 -33.06
C ILE A 306 -32.13 33.07 -32.61
N ASN A 307 -33.45 33.12 -32.42
CA ASN A 307 -34.15 34.28 -31.87
C ASN A 307 -33.63 34.61 -30.46
N GLU A 308 -33.51 35.89 -30.10
CA GLU A 308 -33.11 36.36 -28.76
C GLU A 308 -33.91 35.71 -27.62
N ARG A 309 -35.24 35.56 -27.79
CA ARG A 309 -36.10 34.93 -26.78
C ARG A 309 -35.77 33.45 -26.59
N GLU A 310 -35.49 32.74 -27.68
CA GLU A 310 -35.08 31.33 -27.66
C GLU A 310 -33.65 31.18 -27.10
N SER A 311 -32.74 32.08 -27.46
CA SER A 311 -31.39 32.17 -26.88
C SER A 311 -31.43 32.31 -25.36
N ALA A 312 -32.28 33.21 -24.84
CA ALA A 312 -32.41 33.43 -23.40
C ALA A 312 -32.94 32.18 -22.66
N LEU A 313 -33.94 31.50 -23.23
CA LEU A 313 -34.49 30.26 -22.68
C LEU A 313 -33.46 29.11 -22.68
N LEU A 314 -32.76 28.92 -23.79
CA LEU A 314 -31.71 27.90 -23.92
C LEU A 314 -30.53 28.19 -22.99
N LEU A 315 -30.14 29.45 -22.87
CA LEU A 315 -29.07 29.89 -21.97
C LEU A 315 -29.41 29.54 -20.52
N HIS A 316 -30.60 29.92 -20.07
CA HIS A 316 -31.07 29.61 -18.72
C HIS A 316 -31.09 28.09 -18.47
N ARG A 317 -31.63 27.31 -19.42
CA ARG A 317 -31.66 25.84 -19.31
C ARG A 317 -30.26 25.25 -19.18
N TYR A 318 -29.32 25.63 -20.05
CA TYR A 318 -27.95 25.09 -19.99
C TYR A 318 -27.20 25.53 -18.74
N GLN A 319 -27.46 26.72 -18.21
CA GLN A 319 -26.90 27.16 -16.93
C GLN A 319 -27.42 26.32 -15.76
N GLN A 320 -28.71 26.00 -15.74
CA GLN A 320 -29.28 25.10 -14.73
C GLN A 320 -28.72 23.68 -14.85
N GLU A 321 -28.61 23.16 -16.06
CA GLU A 321 -28.04 21.83 -16.32
C GLU A 321 -26.56 21.77 -15.92
N LEU A 322 -25.79 22.82 -16.20
CA LEU A 322 -24.39 22.93 -15.77
C LEU A 322 -24.28 22.90 -14.25
N ALA A 323 -25.07 23.73 -13.54
CA ALA A 323 -25.08 23.76 -12.08
C ALA A 323 -25.45 22.40 -11.47
N HIS A 324 -26.42 21.71 -12.06
CA HIS A 324 -26.82 20.37 -11.62
C HIS A 324 -25.69 19.33 -11.81
N ILE A 325 -25.01 19.35 -12.95
CA ILE A 325 -23.89 18.45 -13.23
C ILE A 325 -22.69 18.75 -12.32
N GLU A 326 -22.40 20.03 -12.06
CA GLU A 326 -21.35 20.43 -11.12
C GLU A 326 -21.65 19.93 -9.71
N GLN A 327 -22.90 20.06 -9.24
CA GLN A 327 -23.32 19.51 -7.95
C GLN A 327 -23.13 17.99 -7.90
N GLN A 328 -23.58 17.25 -8.91
CA GLN A 328 -23.41 15.78 -8.95
C GLN A 328 -21.94 15.37 -8.95
N ARG A 329 -21.08 16.11 -9.67
CA ARG A 329 -19.64 15.88 -9.64
C ARG A 329 -19.09 16.10 -8.23
N ASP A 330 -19.48 17.18 -7.58
CA ASP A 330 -19.00 17.52 -6.24
C ASP A 330 -19.46 16.49 -5.20
N GLU A 331 -20.67 15.93 -5.33
CA GLU A 331 -21.14 14.79 -4.53
C GLU A 331 -20.21 13.56 -4.67
N VAL A 332 -19.78 13.21 -5.89
CA VAL A 332 -18.80 12.13 -6.13
C VAL A 332 -17.43 12.46 -5.53
N LEU A 333 -16.97 13.70 -5.67
CA LEU A 333 -15.69 14.14 -5.09
C LEU A 333 -15.71 14.16 -3.55
N SER A 334 -16.89 14.31 -2.95
CA SER A 334 -17.09 14.35 -1.50
C SER A 334 -17.27 12.98 -0.83
N LEU A 335 -17.16 11.88 -1.60
CA LEU A 335 -17.31 10.53 -1.05
C LEU A 335 -16.27 10.30 0.05
N ALA A 336 -16.75 10.01 1.26
CA ALA A 336 -15.93 9.90 2.47
C ALA A 336 -14.90 8.75 2.48
N PHE A 337 -14.92 7.88 1.48
CA PHE A 337 -13.93 6.82 1.27
C PHE A 337 -12.87 7.18 0.21
N LEU A 338 -12.83 8.45 -0.23
CA LEU A 338 -11.79 8.97 -1.10
C LEU A 338 -10.73 9.72 -0.30
N ASP A 339 -9.47 9.53 -0.66
CA ASP A 339 -8.35 10.31 -0.14
C ASP A 339 -8.23 11.68 -0.84
N GLU A 340 -7.24 12.47 -0.42
CA GLU A 340 -6.94 13.79 -1.02
C GLU A 340 -6.57 13.75 -2.51
N HIS A 341 -6.19 12.57 -3.02
CA HIS A 341 -5.84 12.31 -4.42
C HIS A 341 -6.98 11.66 -5.21
N LEU A 342 -8.20 11.61 -4.65
CA LEU A 342 -9.39 10.97 -5.23
C LEU A 342 -9.18 9.47 -5.50
N ARG A 343 -8.41 8.81 -4.64
CA ARG A 343 -8.24 7.36 -4.60
C ARG A 343 -9.09 6.75 -3.51
N ILE A 344 -9.59 5.54 -3.77
CA ILE A 344 -10.27 4.74 -2.74
C ILE A 344 -9.30 4.49 -1.57
N ASP A 345 -9.62 5.05 -0.40
CA ASP A 345 -8.93 4.76 0.85
C ASP A 345 -9.56 3.53 1.50
N THR A 346 -8.86 2.39 1.39
CA THR A 346 -9.30 1.10 1.92
C THR A 346 -9.22 1.00 3.44
N GLN A 347 -8.51 1.92 4.09
CA GLN A 347 -8.36 1.97 5.54
C GLN A 347 -9.40 2.91 6.20
N SER A 348 -10.07 3.74 5.40
CA SER A 348 -11.12 4.64 5.88
C SER A 348 -12.29 3.89 6.51
N GLU A 349 -12.82 4.44 7.60
CA GLU A 349 -14.02 3.93 8.28
C GLU A 349 -15.23 3.90 7.32
N ALA A 350 -15.34 4.88 6.42
CA ALA A 350 -16.38 4.94 5.42
C ALA A 350 -16.32 3.76 4.43
N PHE A 351 -15.11 3.39 4.00
CA PHE A 351 -14.92 2.25 3.12
C PHE A 351 -15.22 0.92 3.83
N ILE A 352 -14.75 0.76 5.06
CA ILE A 352 -14.99 -0.43 5.89
C ILE A 352 -16.49 -0.66 6.08
N ARG A 353 -17.24 0.39 6.43
CA ARG A 353 -18.72 0.33 6.54
C ARG A 353 -19.38 -0.05 5.22
N LYS A 354 -18.87 0.46 4.10
CA LYS A 354 -19.40 0.18 2.76
C LYS A 354 -19.15 -1.27 2.32
N LEU A 355 -18.00 -1.83 2.68
CA LEU A 355 -17.66 -3.23 2.40
C LEU A 355 -18.59 -4.21 3.11
N ASN A 356 -19.10 -3.85 4.30
CA ASN A 356 -19.99 -4.67 5.12
C ASN A 356 -19.47 -6.12 5.28
N LEU A 357 -18.15 -6.28 5.40
CA LEU A 357 -17.52 -7.58 5.64
C LEU A 357 -17.74 -7.95 7.12
N SER A 358 -18.68 -8.85 7.36
CA SER A 358 -19.06 -9.27 8.71
C SER A 358 -18.07 -10.22 9.38
N VAL A 359 -17.15 -10.83 8.62
CA VAL A 359 -16.22 -11.85 9.12
C VAL A 359 -14.80 -11.30 9.18
N SER A 360 -14.24 -11.26 10.38
CA SER A 360 -12.84 -10.89 10.60
C SER A 360 -11.89 -12.01 10.15
N PRO A 361 -10.76 -11.71 9.48
CA PRO A 361 -9.74 -12.71 9.20
C PRO A 361 -9.12 -13.29 10.48
N LEU A 362 -9.24 -12.60 11.63
CA LEU A 362 -8.81 -13.11 12.94
C LEU A 362 -9.77 -14.11 13.57
N GLU A 363 -10.97 -14.31 13.02
CA GLU A 363 -11.98 -15.20 13.60
C GLU A 363 -11.43 -16.59 14.00
N PRO A 364 -10.63 -17.30 13.17
CA PRO A 364 -10.03 -18.59 13.59
C PRO A 364 -9.21 -18.51 14.86
N PHE A 365 -8.38 -17.47 15.00
CA PHE A 365 -7.55 -17.25 16.18
C PHE A 365 -8.38 -16.75 17.37
N ALA A 366 -9.26 -15.77 17.16
CA ALA A 366 -10.13 -15.20 18.18
C ALA A 366 -10.99 -16.28 18.86
N ASN A 367 -11.60 -17.17 18.06
CA ASN A 367 -12.44 -18.26 18.58
C ASN A 367 -11.66 -19.22 19.48
N LEU A 368 -10.40 -19.54 19.15
CA LEU A 368 -9.56 -20.38 20.03
C LEU A 368 -9.08 -19.62 21.25
N TYR A 369 -8.68 -18.35 21.08
CA TYR A 369 -8.16 -17.51 22.16
C TYR A 369 -9.20 -17.22 23.25
N GLN A 370 -10.47 -17.14 22.86
CA GLN A 370 -11.61 -16.95 23.77
C GLN A 370 -12.16 -18.28 24.34
N SER A 371 -11.75 -19.44 23.81
CA SER A 371 -12.21 -20.74 24.27
C SER A 371 -11.72 -21.04 25.69
N ALA A 372 -12.65 -21.17 26.64
CA ALA A 372 -12.34 -21.40 28.05
C ALA A 372 -11.55 -22.70 28.28
N ASP A 373 -11.88 -23.76 27.55
CA ASP A 373 -11.22 -25.07 27.64
C ASP A 373 -9.77 -25.01 27.10
N ILE A 374 -9.56 -24.39 25.93
CA ILE A 374 -8.22 -24.27 25.34
C ILE A 374 -7.34 -23.37 26.19
N LYS A 375 -7.89 -22.23 26.64
CA LYS A 375 -7.23 -21.33 27.59
C LYS A 375 -6.77 -22.09 28.83
N GLN A 376 -7.66 -22.86 29.46
CA GLN A 376 -7.31 -23.63 30.67
C GLN A 376 -6.22 -24.66 30.42
N ARG A 377 -6.28 -25.42 29.31
CA ARG A 377 -5.25 -26.39 28.96
C ARG A 377 -3.89 -25.73 28.74
N PHE A 378 -3.85 -24.63 28.00
CA PHE A 378 -2.62 -23.89 27.75
C PHE A 378 -2.04 -23.27 29.02
N THR A 379 -2.85 -22.58 29.84
CA THR A 379 -2.34 -21.96 31.09
C THR A 379 -1.84 -23.00 32.09
N HIS A 380 -2.49 -24.16 32.15
CA HIS A 380 -2.04 -25.27 33.00
C HIS A 380 -0.70 -25.85 32.53
N ALA A 381 -0.57 -26.19 31.25
CA ALA A 381 0.67 -26.70 30.68
C ALA A 381 1.83 -25.69 30.79
N TYR A 382 1.53 -24.40 30.65
CA TYR A 382 2.53 -23.34 30.84
C TYR A 382 2.95 -23.22 32.32
N ALA A 383 2.02 -23.34 33.26
CA ALA A 383 2.34 -23.38 34.70
C ALA A 383 3.23 -24.57 35.07
N GLU A 384 2.95 -25.76 34.54
CA GLU A 384 3.80 -26.95 34.71
C GLU A 384 5.20 -26.71 34.16
N LYS A 385 5.32 -26.08 32.98
CA LYS A 385 6.61 -25.72 32.39
C LYS A 385 7.39 -24.76 33.29
N ILE A 386 6.77 -23.69 33.82
CA ILE A 386 7.42 -22.73 34.71
C ILE A 386 8.05 -23.45 35.91
N ILE A 387 7.30 -24.36 36.54
CA ILE A 387 7.75 -25.09 37.73
C ILE A 387 8.86 -26.08 37.36
N ARG A 388 8.69 -26.83 36.27
CA ARG A 388 9.67 -27.84 35.82
C ARG A 388 11.00 -27.24 35.35
N GLN A 389 10.96 -26.05 34.73
CA GLN A 389 12.13 -25.36 34.20
C GLN A 389 12.67 -24.31 35.16
N TYR A 390 12.19 -24.29 36.41
CA TYR A 390 12.73 -23.39 37.42
C TYR A 390 14.23 -23.65 37.63
N PRO A 391 15.07 -22.61 37.82
CA PRO A 391 16.51 -22.79 37.92
C PRO A 391 16.89 -23.84 38.98
N TYR A 392 17.73 -24.80 38.60
CA TYR A 392 18.09 -25.93 39.47
C TYR A 392 18.84 -25.45 40.72
N GLU A 393 19.66 -24.42 40.57
CA GLU A 393 20.38 -23.75 41.66
C GLU A 393 19.47 -23.03 42.67
N LEU A 394 18.20 -22.76 42.29
CA LEU A 394 17.16 -22.22 43.16
C LEU A 394 16.19 -23.31 43.64
N SER A 395 16.49 -24.59 43.40
CA SER A 395 15.68 -25.71 43.84
C SER A 395 16.37 -26.47 44.97
N PHE A 396 15.59 -27.03 45.90
CA PHE A 396 16.11 -27.85 47.00
C PHE A 396 15.14 -28.97 47.37
N ASN A 397 15.66 -29.99 48.04
CA ASN A 397 14.85 -31.10 48.56
C ASN A 397 14.73 -31.00 50.07
N VAL A 398 13.62 -31.49 50.60
CA VAL A 398 13.38 -31.63 52.03
C VAL A 398 13.50 -33.10 52.40
N SER A 399 14.25 -33.41 53.46
CA SER A 399 14.38 -34.78 53.96
C SER A 399 13.03 -35.29 54.51
N SER A 400 12.91 -36.61 54.67
CA SER A 400 11.73 -37.21 55.32
C SER A 400 11.52 -36.74 56.77
N SER A 401 12.57 -36.22 57.42
CA SER A 401 12.53 -35.63 58.75
C SER A 401 12.32 -34.11 58.75
N GLY A 402 12.05 -33.51 57.58
CA GLY A 402 11.76 -32.09 57.41
C GLY A 402 12.98 -31.19 57.26
N TYR A 403 14.21 -31.70 57.24
CA TYR A 403 15.42 -30.88 57.14
C TYR A 403 15.70 -30.45 55.70
N PHE A 404 16.15 -29.21 55.53
CA PHE A 404 16.51 -28.67 54.23
C PHE A 404 17.58 -27.56 54.32
N SER A 405 18.27 -27.34 53.21
CA SER A 405 19.27 -26.27 53.05
C SER A 405 18.92 -25.40 51.85
N ILE A 406 18.93 -24.08 52.06
CA ILE A 406 18.71 -23.10 50.98
C ILE A 406 20.05 -22.91 50.24
N PRO A 407 20.12 -23.22 48.93
CA PRO A 407 21.38 -23.22 48.18
C PRO A 407 22.00 -21.83 48.01
N ASN A 408 21.21 -20.75 47.92
CA ASN A 408 21.68 -19.36 47.78
C ASN A 408 20.88 -18.43 48.71
N LYS A 409 21.49 -17.95 49.81
CA LYS A 409 20.80 -17.14 50.84
C LYS A 409 20.90 -15.61 50.63
N SER A 410 21.86 -15.11 49.85
CA SER A 410 22.13 -13.66 49.76
C SER A 410 20.99 -12.86 49.14
N ASP A 411 20.26 -13.47 48.20
CA ASP A 411 19.21 -12.81 47.40
C ASP A 411 17.83 -13.45 47.54
N ALA A 412 17.70 -14.42 48.46
CA ALA A 412 16.46 -15.12 48.72
C ALA A 412 15.51 -14.21 49.51
N THR A 413 14.37 -13.91 48.91
CA THR A 413 13.27 -13.16 49.56
C THR A 413 12.23 -14.10 50.17
N GLY A 414 12.17 -15.35 49.71
CA GLY A 414 11.25 -16.35 50.23
C GLY A 414 11.57 -17.77 49.77
N VAL A 415 10.82 -18.74 50.27
CA VAL A 415 10.83 -20.14 49.78
C VAL A 415 9.41 -20.64 49.61
N ILE A 416 9.22 -21.52 48.62
CA ILE A 416 7.96 -22.22 48.37
C ILE A 416 8.24 -23.71 48.48
N PHE A 417 7.56 -24.40 49.40
CA PHE A 417 7.56 -25.85 49.49
C PHE A 417 6.35 -26.39 48.78
N TYR A 418 6.53 -27.32 47.85
CA TYR A 418 5.41 -27.96 47.16
C TYR A 418 5.42 -29.45 47.46
N PHE A 419 4.22 -29.96 47.73
CA PHE A 419 4.01 -31.33 48.18
C PHE A 419 3.42 -32.12 47.01
N ASN A 420 4.24 -33.01 46.42
CA ASN A 420 3.92 -33.65 45.14
C ASN A 420 2.62 -34.48 45.18
N ASP A 421 2.28 -35.09 46.33
CA ASP A 421 1.18 -36.06 46.42
C ASP A 421 -0.13 -35.50 46.99
N ILE A 422 -0.08 -34.41 47.76
CA ILE A 422 -1.26 -33.82 48.43
C ILE A 422 -1.76 -32.53 47.77
N LYS A 423 -1.14 -32.10 46.66
CA LYS A 423 -1.56 -30.93 45.87
C LYS A 423 -1.72 -29.66 46.72
N GLN A 424 -0.81 -29.45 47.66
CA GLN A 424 -0.71 -28.23 48.46
C GLN A 424 0.66 -27.58 48.24
N PHE A 425 0.78 -26.32 48.64
CA PHE A 425 2.09 -25.70 48.77
C PHE A 425 2.10 -24.73 49.95
N LEU A 426 3.30 -24.49 50.48
CA LEU A 426 3.57 -23.57 51.55
C LEU A 426 4.49 -22.47 51.03
N SER A 427 4.12 -21.21 51.19
CA SER A 427 5.03 -20.09 50.96
C SER A 427 5.49 -19.51 52.30
N TYR A 428 6.77 -19.15 52.36
CA TYR A 428 7.40 -18.60 53.55
C TYR A 428 8.31 -17.43 53.19
N ASP A 429 8.04 -16.27 53.80
CA ASP A 429 8.76 -15.01 53.60
C ASP A 429 10.02 -14.97 54.47
N LEU A 430 11.19 -14.90 53.84
CA LEU A 430 12.48 -14.88 54.52
C LEU A 430 12.89 -13.48 54.96
N THR A 431 12.32 -12.42 54.37
CA THR A 431 12.73 -11.03 54.63
C THR A 431 12.33 -10.50 56.01
N LYS A 432 11.47 -11.24 56.72
CA LYS A 432 10.88 -10.82 57.99
C LYS A 432 11.62 -11.33 59.24
N HIS A 433 12.71 -12.10 59.10
CA HIS A 433 13.29 -12.84 60.24
C HIS A 433 14.83 -13.01 60.21
N ASP A 434 15.42 -13.27 61.39
CA ASP A 434 16.87 -13.31 61.69
C ASP A 434 17.66 -14.51 61.12
N GLN A 435 19.00 -14.37 61.13
CA GLN A 435 20.03 -15.18 60.43
C GLN A 435 20.28 -16.62 60.98
N HIS A 436 19.49 -17.12 61.93
CA HIS A 436 19.71 -18.44 62.56
C HIS A 436 18.94 -19.58 61.87
N PRO A 437 19.39 -20.86 62.05
CA PRO A 437 18.59 -22.04 61.74
C PRO A 437 17.15 -21.92 62.28
N LYS A 438 16.16 -21.97 61.41
CA LYS A 438 14.75 -21.76 61.78
C LYS A 438 13.91 -23.01 61.55
N ILE A 439 13.10 -23.36 62.55
CA ILE A 439 12.01 -24.32 62.43
C ILE A 439 10.79 -23.58 61.89
N ILE A 440 10.23 -24.04 60.77
CA ILE A 440 9.04 -23.50 60.14
C ILE A 440 7.85 -24.39 60.53
N ASN A 441 6.88 -23.83 61.24
CA ASN A 441 5.66 -24.50 61.71
C ASN A 441 4.42 -23.65 61.39
N GLN A 442 3.22 -24.13 61.75
CA GLN A 442 1.96 -23.42 61.46
C GLN A 442 1.89 -21.99 62.02
N ASP A 443 2.52 -21.73 63.17
CA ASP A 443 2.50 -20.43 63.84
C ASP A 443 3.59 -19.45 63.35
N SER A 444 4.42 -19.88 62.39
CA SER A 444 5.53 -19.06 61.90
C SER A 444 5.01 -17.80 61.18
N ALA A 445 5.36 -16.61 61.70
CA ALA A 445 4.99 -15.36 61.07
C ALA A 445 5.55 -15.26 59.63
N GLY A 446 4.71 -14.86 58.66
CA GLY A 446 5.07 -14.79 57.24
C GLY A 446 4.89 -16.11 56.47
N LEU A 447 4.26 -17.10 57.09
CA LEU A 447 3.84 -18.36 56.46
C LEU A 447 2.45 -18.25 55.85
N SER A 448 2.25 -18.85 54.68
CA SER A 448 0.94 -19.00 54.04
C SER A 448 0.82 -20.40 53.45
N LEU A 449 -0.19 -21.16 53.90
CA LEU A 449 -0.50 -22.50 53.40
C LEU A 449 -1.65 -22.44 52.38
N SER A 450 -1.42 -23.00 51.20
CA SER A 450 -2.43 -23.13 50.14
C SER A 450 -3.09 -24.50 50.17
N THR A 451 -4.41 -24.53 49.98
CA THR A 451 -5.19 -25.76 49.76
C THR A 451 -5.19 -26.25 48.31
N GLN A 452 -4.60 -25.47 47.40
CA GLN A 452 -4.45 -25.78 45.98
C GLN A 452 -2.99 -26.09 45.62
N SER A 453 -2.78 -26.81 44.52
CA SER A 453 -1.44 -27.12 44.04
C SER A 453 -0.72 -25.86 43.56
N LEU A 454 0.61 -25.87 43.59
CA LEU A 454 1.40 -24.75 43.07
C LEU A 454 1.10 -24.51 41.58
N ILE A 455 0.93 -25.59 40.80
CA ILE A 455 0.56 -25.53 39.38
C ILE A 455 -0.80 -24.83 39.22
N ASP A 456 -1.81 -25.18 40.02
CA ASP A 456 -3.14 -24.60 39.92
C ASP A 456 -3.15 -23.10 40.25
N VAL A 457 -2.37 -22.67 41.26
CA VAL A 457 -2.25 -21.25 41.60
C VAL A 457 -1.51 -20.47 40.52
N VAL A 458 -0.43 -21.00 39.97
CA VAL A 458 0.30 -20.37 38.85
C VAL A 458 -0.60 -20.30 37.62
N SER A 459 -1.28 -21.40 37.26
CA SER A 459 -2.24 -21.45 36.16
C SER A 459 -3.38 -20.45 36.36
N GLY A 460 -3.90 -20.31 37.58
CA GLY A 460 -4.91 -19.31 37.94
C GLY A 460 -4.43 -17.87 37.71
N LYS A 461 -3.20 -17.55 38.10
CA LYS A 461 -2.59 -16.23 37.86
C LYS A 461 -2.37 -15.94 36.38
N LEU A 462 -1.87 -16.92 35.64
CA LEU A 462 -1.72 -16.85 34.18
C LEU A 462 -3.09 -16.59 33.53
N LYS A 463 -4.12 -17.36 33.93
CA LYS A 463 -5.50 -17.20 33.43
C LYS A 463 -6.09 -15.81 33.68
N GLN A 464 -5.79 -15.19 34.82
CA GLN A 464 -6.18 -13.81 35.14
C GLN A 464 -5.53 -12.80 34.18
N HIS A 465 -4.26 -12.99 33.82
CA HIS A 465 -3.54 -12.13 32.87
C HIS A 465 -3.94 -12.36 31.41
N TRP A 466 -4.62 -13.47 31.12
CA TRP A 466 -5.21 -13.75 29.80
C TRP A 466 -6.58 -13.07 29.61
N ALA A 467 -7.13 -12.34 30.59
CA ALA A 467 -8.42 -11.66 30.40
C ALA A 467 -8.23 -10.36 29.58
N ILE A 468 -9.08 -10.17 28.57
CA ILE A 468 -9.25 -8.89 27.83
C ILE A 468 -10.14 -7.98 28.67
#